data_AF-K9T7C4-F1
#
_entry.id   AF-K9T7C4-F1
#
_cell.length_a   1.000
_cell.length_b   1.000
_cell.length_c   1.000
_cell.angle_alpha   90.00
_cell.angle_beta   90.00
_cell.angle_gamma   90.00
#
_symmetry.space_group_name_H-M   'P 1'
#
loop_
_entity.id
_entity.type
_entity.pdbx_description
1 polymer ?
#
loop_
_entity_poly.entity_id
_entity_poly.type
_entity_poly.pdbx_seq_one_letter_code
_entity_poly.pdbx_strand_id
1 'polypeptide(L)'
;MKVEELLKKYADGETNFSGIKLPLANLAEADLIGIILNEADLQGTNLLFAYLNRANLSNANLVGSNLSGASLNQADLSGADLRSANLHGATLQGANLQETDITLAILLDANLVGADLRGADLSGATLIGACLRGANLRQEKKSYNTNLQGANLAGADLQGVNMKGVDLVRANLVGANLTEANLRGADLRQADLSRANLKGAVLTEANLTGAKLIGANLTNVNLVRAQMVQAEMPEANCQGANMTHVVLTRANLTMANLRATRMNQADLSRSNLADADLSEAESIGAFFARANMIGANLSYANLTQADLMSANLTAVKLTGATMPDGKVHG
;
A
#
# COMPACT_ATOMS: atom_id res chain seq x y z
N MET A 1 26.15 2.40 32.38
CA MET A 1 26.73 1.05 32.44
C MET A 1 27.58 0.85 31.20
N LYS A 2 28.68 0.10 31.25
CA LYS A 2 29.46 -0.25 30.04
C LYS A 2 28.86 -1.47 29.35
N VAL A 3 29.13 -1.66 28.05
CA VAL A 3 28.63 -2.80 27.27
C VAL A 3 29.07 -4.13 27.88
N GLU A 4 30.33 -4.26 28.27
CA GLU A 4 30.87 -5.50 28.83
C GLU A 4 30.18 -5.88 30.15
N GLU A 5 29.79 -4.87 30.94
CA GLU A 5 29.05 -5.07 32.17
C GLU A 5 27.61 -5.53 31.90
N LEU A 6 26.93 -4.96 30.89
CA LEU A 6 25.62 -5.43 30.45
C LEU A 6 25.68 -6.89 30.01
N LEU A 7 26.60 -7.21 29.10
CA LEU A 7 26.69 -8.55 28.53
C LEU A 7 27.01 -9.59 29.60
N LYS A 8 27.86 -9.24 30.56
CA LYS A 8 28.16 -10.11 31.70
C LYS A 8 26.92 -10.33 32.58
N LYS A 9 26.24 -9.26 32.99
CA LYS A 9 25.02 -9.35 33.80
C LYS A 9 23.92 -10.15 33.11
N TYR A 10 23.76 -9.95 31.80
CA TYR A 10 22.83 -10.71 30.97
C TYR A 10 23.19 -12.20 30.92
N ALA A 11 24.46 -12.53 30.72
CA ALA A 11 24.93 -13.92 30.78
C ALA A 11 24.77 -14.55 32.18
N ASP A 12 24.84 -13.75 33.24
CA ASP A 12 24.59 -14.16 34.63
C ASP A 12 23.08 -14.29 34.95
N GLY A 13 22.19 -14.01 34.00
CA GLY A 13 20.74 -14.21 34.09
C GLY A 13 19.91 -12.95 34.39
N GLU A 14 20.53 -11.77 34.51
CA GLU A 14 19.81 -10.50 34.64
C GLU A 14 19.25 -10.10 33.28
N THR A 15 17.92 -10.01 33.13
CA THR A 15 17.28 -9.69 31.84
C THR A 15 16.70 -8.28 31.77
N ASN A 16 16.59 -7.59 32.92
CA ASN A 16 15.97 -6.27 32.99
C ASN A 16 17.00 -5.14 33.00
N PHE A 17 17.07 -4.43 31.89
CA PHE A 17 17.88 -3.24 31.67
C PHE A 17 17.03 -2.05 31.21
N SER A 18 15.79 -1.96 31.71
CA SER A 18 14.89 -0.85 31.40
C SER A 18 15.55 0.52 31.70
N GLY A 19 15.33 1.49 30.82
CA GLY A 19 15.84 2.85 30.96
C GLY A 19 17.36 2.99 30.84
N ILE A 20 18.07 1.92 30.46
CA ILE A 20 19.53 1.96 30.34
C ILE A 20 19.97 2.96 29.27
N LYS A 21 21.08 3.64 29.51
CA LYS A 21 21.72 4.54 28.54
C LYS A 21 22.96 3.88 27.94
N LEU A 22 22.88 3.56 26.66
CA LEU A 22 23.95 2.99 25.84
C LEU A 22 24.03 3.67 24.44
N PRO A 23 24.01 5.02 24.36
CA PRO A 23 24.13 5.69 23.07
C PRO A 23 25.49 5.36 22.42
N LEU A 24 25.48 5.15 21.10
CA LEU A 24 26.67 4.83 20.29
C LEU A 24 27.40 3.55 20.74
N ALA A 25 26.77 2.72 21.57
CA ALA A 25 27.37 1.47 22.02
C ALA A 25 27.47 0.47 20.86
N ASN A 26 28.42 -0.46 20.98
CA ASN A 26 28.54 -1.58 20.05
C ASN A 26 27.99 -2.86 20.69
N LEU A 27 26.84 -3.30 20.21
CA LEU A 27 26.15 -4.54 20.57
C LEU A 27 25.95 -5.44 19.33
N ALA A 28 26.82 -5.29 18.32
CA ALA A 28 26.77 -6.14 17.14
C ALA A 28 26.89 -7.61 17.52
N GLU A 29 26.08 -8.46 16.88
CA GLU A 29 26.03 -9.91 17.06
C GLU A 29 25.70 -10.36 18.49
N ALA A 30 25.31 -9.46 19.38
CA ALA A 30 25.00 -9.80 20.76
C ALA A 30 23.75 -10.71 20.82
N ASP A 31 23.84 -11.78 21.60
CA ASP A 31 22.69 -12.61 21.95
C ASP A 31 21.94 -11.97 23.13
N LEU A 32 20.80 -11.36 22.82
CA LEU A 32 19.97 -10.59 23.75
C LEU A 32 18.50 -11.01 23.64
N ILE A 33 18.25 -12.29 23.35
CA ILE A 33 16.89 -12.84 23.16
C ILE A 33 16.05 -12.66 24.42
N GLY A 34 14.96 -11.89 24.31
CA GLY A 34 14.06 -11.64 25.44
C GLY A 34 14.57 -10.60 26.44
N ILE A 35 15.65 -9.88 26.13
CA ILE A 35 16.13 -8.77 26.97
C ILE A 35 15.04 -7.70 27.12
N ILE A 36 14.98 -7.07 28.30
CA ILE A 36 14.09 -5.96 28.58
C ILE A 36 14.91 -4.67 28.54
N LEU A 37 14.69 -3.89 27.49
CA LEU A 37 15.30 -2.60 27.15
C LEU A 37 14.23 -1.52 26.95
N ASN A 38 13.05 -1.66 27.57
CA ASN A 38 12.01 -0.64 27.44
C ASN A 38 12.51 0.70 28.02
N GLU A 39 12.20 1.79 27.33
CA GLU A 39 12.66 3.16 27.63
C GLU A 39 14.19 3.34 27.57
N ALA A 40 14.94 2.38 27.02
CA ALA A 40 16.38 2.49 26.88
C ALA A 40 16.77 3.59 25.87
N ASP A 41 17.89 4.26 26.14
CA ASP A 41 18.55 5.15 25.20
C ASP A 41 19.63 4.38 24.42
N LEU A 42 19.28 3.97 23.20
CA LEU A 42 20.06 3.20 22.24
C LEU A 42 20.35 4.02 20.97
N GLN A 43 20.40 5.35 21.11
CA GLN A 43 20.63 6.25 19.99
C GLN A 43 21.96 5.94 19.30
N GLY A 44 21.92 5.70 17.99
CA GLY A 44 23.11 5.42 17.18
C GLY A 44 23.86 4.14 17.58
N THR A 45 23.26 3.28 18.40
CA THR A 45 23.87 2.00 18.81
C THR A 45 24.02 1.08 17.60
N ASN A 46 25.14 0.37 17.54
CA ASN A 46 25.37 -0.67 16.56
C ASN A 46 24.80 -2.00 17.07
N LEU A 47 23.70 -2.44 16.47
CA LEU A 47 22.98 -3.71 16.72
C LEU A 47 23.02 -4.61 15.48
N LEU A 48 24.02 -4.43 14.62
CA LEU A 48 24.25 -5.23 13.42
C LEU A 48 24.21 -6.73 13.76
N PHE A 49 23.34 -7.49 13.11
CA PHE A 49 23.15 -8.93 13.36
C PHE A 49 22.85 -9.34 14.82
N ALA A 50 22.41 -8.41 15.68
CA ALA A 50 22.05 -8.76 17.06
C ALA A 50 20.81 -9.66 17.10
N TYR A 51 20.79 -10.57 18.08
CA TYR A 51 19.64 -11.45 18.33
C TYR A 51 18.75 -10.82 19.41
N LEU A 52 17.67 -10.18 18.98
CA LEU A 52 16.70 -9.44 19.81
C LEU A 52 15.30 -10.06 19.73
N ASN A 53 15.19 -11.34 19.38
CA ASN A 53 13.90 -12.01 19.28
C ASN A 53 13.19 -11.91 20.64
N ARG A 54 11.91 -11.53 20.64
CA ARG A 54 11.10 -11.31 21.86
C ARG A 54 11.65 -10.27 22.84
N ALA A 55 12.62 -9.45 22.43
CA ALA A 55 13.09 -8.36 23.27
C ALA A 55 11.96 -7.35 23.51
N ASN A 56 11.95 -6.73 24.68
CA ASN A 56 11.09 -5.58 24.96
C ASN A 56 11.91 -4.30 24.73
N LEU A 57 11.65 -3.63 23.62
CA LEU A 57 12.22 -2.34 23.22
C LEU A 57 11.14 -1.25 23.22
N SER A 58 10.02 -1.45 23.91
CA SER A 58 8.93 -0.47 23.93
C SER A 58 9.42 0.89 24.44
N ASN A 59 9.02 1.96 23.77
CA ASN A 59 9.46 3.33 24.05
C ASN A 59 10.98 3.56 24.05
N ALA A 60 11.79 2.65 23.50
CA ALA A 60 13.22 2.84 23.40
C ALA A 60 13.58 3.90 22.34
N ASN A 61 14.63 4.67 22.59
CA ASN A 61 15.22 5.58 21.62
C ASN A 61 16.25 4.81 20.78
N LEU A 62 15.91 4.49 19.53
CA LEU A 62 16.73 3.78 18.55
C LEU A 62 17.11 4.69 17.36
N VAL A 63 17.02 6.01 17.53
CA VAL A 63 17.29 6.99 16.46
C VAL A 63 18.67 6.75 15.87
N GLY A 64 18.74 6.58 14.55
CA GLY A 64 19.98 6.39 13.80
C GLY A 64 20.76 5.11 14.16
N SER A 65 20.16 4.17 14.90
CA SER A 65 20.80 2.90 15.23
C SER A 65 20.99 2.03 13.99
N ASN A 66 22.00 1.17 14.01
CA ASN A 66 22.23 0.18 12.96
C ASN A 66 21.70 -1.18 13.40
N LEU A 67 20.52 -1.57 12.92
CA LEU A 67 19.84 -2.84 13.13
C LEU A 67 19.93 -3.75 11.89
N SER A 68 20.86 -3.49 10.97
CA SER A 68 20.96 -4.27 9.73
C SER A 68 21.13 -5.76 10.05
N GLY A 69 20.31 -6.61 9.44
CA GLY A 69 20.30 -8.05 9.66
C GLY A 69 19.94 -8.50 11.09
N ALA A 70 19.53 -7.60 11.99
CA ALA A 70 19.14 -7.97 13.35
C ALA A 70 17.89 -8.86 13.35
N SER A 71 17.80 -9.75 14.32
CA SER A 71 16.63 -10.61 14.53
C SER A 71 15.72 -10.04 15.60
N LEU A 72 14.61 -9.43 15.21
CA LEU A 72 13.61 -8.76 16.05
C LEU A 72 12.25 -9.47 16.00
N ASN A 73 12.22 -10.77 15.64
CA ASN A 73 10.95 -11.48 15.52
C ASN A 73 10.24 -11.52 16.88
N GLN A 74 8.94 -11.21 16.88
CA GLN A 74 8.10 -11.12 18.07
C GLN A 74 8.60 -10.12 19.12
N ALA A 75 9.53 -9.21 18.78
CA ALA A 75 9.96 -8.15 19.66
C ALA A 75 8.82 -7.14 19.86
N ASP A 76 8.79 -6.53 21.05
CA ASP A 76 7.91 -5.42 21.33
C ASP A 76 8.66 -4.11 21.12
N LEU A 77 8.34 -3.39 20.06
CA LEU A 77 8.89 -2.07 19.76
C LEU A 77 7.82 -0.98 19.94
N SER A 78 6.67 -1.25 20.58
CA SER A 78 5.60 -0.24 20.59
C SER A 78 6.06 1.10 21.18
N GLY A 79 5.75 2.20 20.51
CA GLY A 79 6.15 3.56 20.89
C GLY A 79 7.64 3.86 20.75
N ALA A 80 8.45 2.93 20.23
CA ALA A 80 9.89 3.17 20.01
C ALA A 80 10.14 4.21 18.92
N ASP A 81 11.26 4.92 19.06
CA ASP A 81 11.73 5.91 18.10
C ASP A 81 12.85 5.32 17.24
N LEU A 82 12.52 4.94 16.00
CA LEU A 82 13.38 4.34 14.99
C LEU A 82 13.74 5.33 13.87
N ARG A 83 13.59 6.65 14.11
CA ARG A 83 13.88 7.65 13.07
C ARG A 83 15.28 7.48 12.51
N SER A 84 15.36 7.45 11.19
CA SER A 84 16.64 7.27 10.45
C SER A 84 17.42 6.00 10.82
N ALA A 85 16.81 5.02 11.50
CA ALA A 85 17.47 3.76 11.81
C ALA A 85 17.68 2.92 10.53
N ASN A 86 18.72 2.10 10.52
CA ASN A 86 18.98 1.17 9.44
C ASN A 86 18.55 -0.25 9.83
N LEU A 87 17.44 -0.72 9.28
CA LEU A 87 16.89 -2.07 9.45
C LEU A 87 17.03 -2.92 8.17
N HIS A 88 18.03 -2.63 7.32
CA HIS A 88 18.25 -3.39 6.08
C HIS A 88 18.36 -4.89 6.38
N GLY A 89 17.51 -5.70 5.74
CA GLY A 89 17.48 -7.15 5.91
C GLY A 89 17.12 -7.65 7.31
N ALA A 90 16.66 -6.78 8.22
CA ALA A 90 16.25 -7.18 9.56
C ALA A 90 14.97 -8.06 9.52
N THR A 91 14.83 -8.97 10.48
CA THR A 91 13.62 -9.81 10.61
C THR A 91 12.74 -9.30 11.75
N LEU A 92 11.52 -8.88 11.43
CA LEU A 92 10.52 -8.31 12.35
C LEU A 92 9.20 -9.11 12.28
N GLN A 93 9.26 -10.42 12.01
CA GLN A 93 8.06 -11.22 11.85
C GLN A 93 7.24 -11.22 13.14
N GLY A 94 5.97 -10.84 13.03
CA GLY A 94 5.06 -10.72 14.17
C GLY A 94 5.51 -9.73 15.25
N ALA A 95 6.43 -8.81 14.94
CA ALA A 95 6.84 -7.77 15.88
C ALA A 95 5.69 -6.78 16.13
N ASN A 96 5.65 -6.21 17.33
CA ASN A 96 4.74 -5.13 17.68
C ASN A 96 5.42 -3.79 17.39
N LEU A 97 5.01 -3.10 16.32
CA LEU A 97 5.46 -1.78 15.90
C LEU A 97 4.32 -0.75 16.07
N GLN A 98 3.40 -0.97 17.01
CA GLN A 98 2.33 -0.02 17.25
C GLN A 98 2.91 1.34 17.69
N GLU A 99 2.41 2.42 17.11
CA GLU A 99 2.78 3.80 17.49
C GLU A 99 4.29 4.11 17.39
N THR A 100 5.07 3.32 16.64
CA THR A 100 6.49 3.60 16.40
C THR A 100 6.71 4.73 15.42
N ASP A 101 7.72 5.56 15.67
CA ASP A 101 8.24 6.49 14.67
C ASP A 101 9.35 5.82 13.86
N ILE A 102 9.06 5.43 12.63
CA ILE A 102 9.99 4.79 11.68
C ILE A 102 10.31 5.77 10.53
N THR A 103 10.12 7.08 10.74
CA THR A 103 10.29 8.06 9.66
C THR A 103 11.72 8.08 9.15
N LEU A 104 11.86 8.14 7.82
CA LEU A 104 13.14 8.14 7.11
C LEU A 104 14.05 6.90 7.36
N ALA A 105 13.54 5.85 8.00
CA ALA A 105 14.31 4.63 8.23
C ALA A 105 14.52 3.82 6.94
N ILE A 106 15.56 2.98 6.95
CA ILE A 106 15.87 2.06 5.85
C ILE A 106 15.39 0.66 6.23
N LEU A 107 14.37 0.15 5.55
CA LEU A 107 13.83 -1.21 5.68
C LEU A 107 13.98 -2.00 4.38
N LEU A 108 15.01 -1.69 3.57
CA LEU A 108 15.33 -2.43 2.34
C LEU A 108 15.42 -3.93 2.66
N ASP A 109 14.64 -4.75 1.96
CA ASP A 109 14.57 -6.21 2.12
C ASP A 109 14.21 -6.69 3.55
N ALA A 110 13.65 -5.83 4.40
CA ALA A 110 13.22 -6.23 5.74
C ALA A 110 12.00 -7.15 5.69
N ASN A 111 11.91 -8.06 6.67
CA ASN A 111 10.80 -9.00 6.77
C ASN A 111 9.85 -8.61 7.90
N LEU A 112 8.70 -8.03 7.55
CA LEU A 112 7.64 -7.59 8.47
C LEU A 112 6.38 -8.46 8.37
N VAL A 113 6.52 -9.73 7.98
CA VAL A 113 5.36 -10.63 7.84
C VAL A 113 4.57 -10.68 9.16
N GLY A 114 3.28 -10.37 9.08
CA GLY A 114 2.37 -10.37 10.22
C GLY A 114 2.70 -9.35 11.32
N ALA A 115 3.59 -8.39 11.08
CA ALA A 115 3.87 -7.33 12.05
C ALA A 115 2.66 -6.41 12.24
N ASP A 116 2.54 -5.84 13.45
CA ASP A 116 1.49 -4.87 13.78
C ASP A 116 2.06 -3.45 13.75
N LEU A 117 1.64 -2.67 12.76
CA LEU A 117 2.12 -1.31 12.45
C LEU A 117 1.00 -0.27 12.65
N ARG A 118 -0.02 -0.59 13.45
CA ARG A 118 -1.12 0.35 13.72
C ARG A 118 -0.59 1.59 14.44
N GLY A 119 -0.83 2.76 13.86
CA GLY A 119 -0.38 4.03 14.39
C GLY A 119 1.10 4.34 14.14
N ALA A 120 1.84 3.48 13.45
CA ALA A 120 3.22 3.76 13.10
C ALA A 120 3.32 4.91 12.07
N ASP A 121 4.35 5.74 12.19
CA ASP A 121 4.72 6.72 11.16
C ASP A 121 5.90 6.18 10.35
N LEU A 122 5.65 5.86 9.08
CA LEU A 122 6.66 5.40 8.10
C LEU A 122 6.86 6.45 7.00
N SER A 123 6.50 7.71 7.23
CA SER A 123 6.65 8.74 6.20
C SER A 123 8.10 8.89 5.77
N GLY A 124 8.29 8.90 4.44
CA GLY A 124 9.60 8.93 3.79
C GLY A 124 10.51 7.70 4.05
N ALA A 125 10.03 6.64 4.71
CA ALA A 125 10.81 5.43 4.91
C ALA A 125 11.04 4.68 3.58
N THR A 126 12.15 3.93 3.50
CA THR A 126 12.48 3.09 2.35
C THR A 126 12.17 1.63 2.65
N LEU A 127 11.14 1.07 2.01
CA LEU A 127 10.68 -0.31 2.13
C LEU A 127 10.81 -1.09 0.81
N ILE A 128 11.76 -0.71 -0.06
CA ILE A 128 12.00 -1.39 -1.33
C ILE A 128 12.25 -2.88 -1.05
N GLY A 129 11.56 -3.77 -1.77
CA GLY A 129 11.71 -5.22 -1.62
C GLY A 129 11.28 -5.80 -0.26
N ALA A 130 10.79 -4.98 0.68
CA ALA A 130 10.36 -5.45 1.99
C ALA A 130 9.14 -6.39 1.87
N CYS A 131 9.07 -7.36 2.79
CA CYS A 131 7.97 -8.32 2.84
C CYS A 131 7.01 -7.95 3.99
N LEU A 132 5.82 -7.44 3.66
CA LEU A 132 4.78 -7.00 4.59
C LEU A 132 3.52 -7.87 4.49
N ARG A 133 3.65 -9.12 4.03
CA ARG A 133 2.51 -10.02 3.84
C ARG A 133 1.71 -10.17 5.13
N GLY A 134 0.41 -9.94 5.06
CA GLY A 134 -0.49 -10.01 6.21
C GLY A 134 -0.20 -9.02 7.35
N ALA A 135 0.69 -8.04 7.15
CA ALA A 135 0.93 -7.01 8.15
C ALA A 135 -0.34 -6.17 8.39
N ASN A 136 -0.46 -5.62 9.59
CA ASN A 136 -1.64 -4.87 10.01
C ASN A 136 -1.32 -3.39 10.17
N LEU A 137 -1.81 -2.56 9.24
CA LEU A 137 -1.65 -1.11 9.21
C LEU A 137 -3.00 -0.39 9.33
N ARG A 138 -4.08 -1.10 9.69
CA ARG A 138 -5.43 -0.54 9.61
C ARG A 138 -5.59 0.69 10.50
N GLN A 139 -6.23 1.71 9.96
CA GLN A 139 -6.75 2.82 10.75
C GLN A 139 -8.12 2.44 11.33
N GLU A 140 -8.24 2.58 12.65
CA GLU A 140 -9.52 2.57 13.34
C GLU A 140 -9.90 3.99 13.71
N LYS A 141 -11.18 4.33 13.55
CA LYS A 141 -11.73 5.70 13.39
C LYS A 141 -11.38 6.74 14.47
N LYS A 142 -10.61 6.41 15.53
CA LYS A 142 -10.21 7.37 16.59
C LYS A 142 -8.87 7.09 17.31
N SER A 143 -8.17 5.98 17.07
CA SER A 143 -7.01 5.61 17.92
C SER A 143 -5.69 5.52 17.18
N TYR A 144 -5.68 5.28 15.88
CA TYR A 144 -4.45 5.02 15.14
C TYR A 144 -4.47 5.71 13.79
N ASN A 145 -3.42 6.48 13.50
CA ASN A 145 -3.19 7.09 12.19
C ASN A 145 -1.86 6.57 11.64
N THR A 146 -1.91 5.45 10.90
CA THR A 146 -0.70 4.96 10.22
C THR A 146 -0.41 5.83 8.99
N ASN A 147 0.80 6.36 8.92
CA ASN A 147 1.26 7.31 7.90
C ASN A 147 2.35 6.68 7.01
N LEU A 148 2.11 6.61 5.71
CA LEU A 148 3.06 6.15 4.69
C LEU A 148 3.25 7.21 3.59
N GLN A 149 3.02 8.48 3.91
CA GLN A 149 3.22 9.57 2.95
C GLN A 149 4.66 9.56 2.40
N GLY A 150 4.77 9.56 1.07
CA GLY A 150 6.06 9.55 0.37
C GLY A 150 6.94 8.33 0.64
N ALA A 151 6.43 7.28 1.30
CA ALA A 151 7.20 6.06 1.53
C ALA A 151 7.54 5.38 0.21
N ASN A 152 8.73 4.76 0.15
CA ASN A 152 9.18 4.02 -1.02
C ASN A 152 8.97 2.52 -0.83
N LEU A 153 7.87 2.01 -1.37
CA LEU A 153 7.43 0.60 -1.33
C LEU A 153 7.62 -0.10 -2.68
N ALA A 154 8.53 0.39 -3.54
CA ALA A 154 8.75 -0.19 -4.84
C ALA A 154 9.13 -1.68 -4.73
N GLY A 155 8.41 -2.54 -5.48
CA GLY A 155 8.60 -3.99 -5.44
C GLY A 155 8.30 -4.67 -4.11
N ALA A 156 7.71 -3.98 -3.12
CA ALA A 156 7.37 -4.58 -1.83
C ALA A 156 6.31 -5.67 -1.99
N ASP A 157 6.40 -6.73 -1.18
CA ASP A 157 5.37 -7.76 -1.10
C ASP A 157 4.35 -7.41 -0.02
N LEU A 158 3.23 -6.85 -0.45
CA LEU A 158 2.10 -6.36 0.35
C LEU A 158 0.90 -7.32 0.24
N GLN A 159 1.10 -8.59 -0.12
CA GLN A 159 0.01 -9.53 -0.28
C GLN A 159 -0.85 -9.64 1.00
N GLY A 160 -2.17 -9.46 0.86
CA GLY A 160 -3.12 -9.61 1.96
C GLY A 160 -2.95 -8.59 3.10
N VAL A 161 -2.15 -7.54 2.91
CA VAL A 161 -1.92 -6.52 3.93
C VAL A 161 -3.22 -5.77 4.24
N ASN A 162 -3.39 -5.38 5.51
CA ASN A 162 -4.54 -4.57 5.93
C ASN A 162 -4.14 -3.09 6.06
N MET A 163 -4.40 -2.31 5.01
CA MET A 163 -4.13 -0.87 4.90
C MET A 163 -5.42 -0.03 4.85
N LYS A 164 -6.50 -0.49 5.51
CA LYS A 164 -7.75 0.26 5.59
C LYS A 164 -7.51 1.66 6.16
N GLY A 165 -7.92 2.69 5.42
CA GLY A 165 -7.84 4.09 5.81
C GLY A 165 -6.44 4.70 5.82
N VAL A 166 -5.40 3.96 5.46
CA VAL A 166 -4.00 4.43 5.54
C VAL A 166 -3.75 5.61 4.61
N ASP A 167 -2.91 6.53 5.06
CA ASP A 167 -2.40 7.64 4.24
C ASP A 167 -1.17 7.20 3.44
N LEU A 168 -1.32 7.10 2.12
CA LEU A 168 -0.33 6.71 1.12
C LEU A 168 -0.11 7.85 0.11
N VAL A 169 -0.40 9.10 0.47
CA VAL A 169 -0.24 10.24 -0.44
C VAL A 169 1.20 10.29 -0.95
N ARG A 170 1.35 10.31 -2.29
CA ARG A 170 2.65 10.30 -2.99
C ARG A 170 3.56 9.11 -2.69
N ALA A 171 3.04 8.02 -2.14
CA ALA A 171 3.82 6.80 -1.96
C ALA A 171 4.25 6.21 -3.32
N ASN A 172 5.47 5.65 -3.36
CA ASN A 172 5.95 4.90 -4.51
C ASN A 172 5.68 3.41 -4.32
N LEU A 173 4.74 2.86 -5.09
CA LEU A 173 4.29 1.46 -5.08
C LEU A 173 4.59 0.78 -6.42
N VAL A 174 5.55 1.29 -7.20
CA VAL A 174 5.88 0.75 -8.53
C VAL A 174 6.25 -0.73 -8.41
N GLY A 175 5.55 -1.58 -9.18
CA GLY A 175 5.78 -3.03 -9.19
C GLY A 175 5.43 -3.76 -7.89
N ALA A 176 4.82 -3.10 -6.90
CA ALA A 176 4.47 -3.74 -5.63
C ALA A 176 3.40 -4.84 -5.82
N ASN A 177 3.47 -5.89 -5.00
CA ASN A 177 2.46 -6.93 -4.96
C ASN A 177 1.40 -6.62 -3.90
N LEU A 178 0.24 -6.11 -4.32
CA LEU A 178 -0.92 -5.76 -3.51
C LEU A 178 -2.07 -6.77 -3.65
N THR A 179 -1.77 -8.00 -4.09
CA THR A 179 -2.79 -9.05 -4.29
C THR A 179 -3.58 -9.24 -3.00
N GLU A 180 -4.91 -9.17 -3.11
CA GLU A 180 -5.86 -9.34 -1.98
C GLU A 180 -5.66 -8.34 -0.81
N ALA A 181 -4.95 -7.22 -1.03
CA ALA A 181 -4.78 -6.19 -0.02
C ALA A 181 -6.11 -5.49 0.31
N ASN A 182 -6.31 -5.14 1.57
CA ASN A 182 -7.42 -4.29 2.00
C ASN A 182 -6.99 -2.83 2.09
N LEU A 183 -7.39 -2.03 1.12
CA LEU A 183 -7.12 -0.60 0.96
C LEU A 183 -8.40 0.23 1.09
N ARG A 184 -9.44 -0.30 1.74
CA ARG A 184 -10.72 0.40 1.90
C ARG A 184 -10.52 1.78 2.53
N GLY A 185 -10.98 2.82 1.85
CA GLY A 185 -10.89 4.20 2.33
C GLY A 185 -9.47 4.77 2.44
N ALA A 186 -8.45 4.10 1.89
CA ALA A 186 -7.08 4.60 1.89
C ALA A 186 -6.94 5.87 1.03
N ASP A 187 -6.02 6.75 1.39
CA ASP A 187 -5.67 7.93 0.62
C ASP A 187 -4.42 7.67 -0.22
N LEU A 188 -4.60 7.44 -1.52
CA LEU A 188 -3.58 7.15 -2.51
C LEU A 188 -3.38 8.32 -3.48
N ARG A 189 -3.74 9.55 -3.09
CA ARG A 189 -3.58 10.72 -3.97
C ARG A 189 -2.14 10.85 -4.44
N GLN A 190 -1.96 11.00 -5.75
CA GLN A 190 -0.65 11.15 -6.39
C GLN A 190 0.33 9.99 -6.13
N ALA A 191 -0.13 8.83 -5.66
CA ALA A 191 0.71 7.65 -5.51
C ALA A 191 1.08 7.05 -6.88
N ASP A 192 2.24 6.41 -6.96
CA ASP A 192 2.69 5.70 -8.16
C ASP A 192 2.54 4.18 -7.97
N LEU A 193 1.48 3.61 -8.55
CA LEU A 193 1.16 2.18 -8.58
C LEU A 193 1.48 1.58 -9.97
N SER A 194 2.35 2.21 -10.77
CA SER A 194 2.68 1.70 -12.11
C SER A 194 3.21 0.27 -12.02
N ARG A 195 2.67 -0.63 -12.86
CA ARG A 195 2.99 -2.06 -12.89
C ARG A 195 2.73 -2.83 -11.59
N ALA A 196 2.04 -2.24 -10.62
CA ALA A 196 1.67 -2.93 -9.39
C ALA A 196 0.64 -4.03 -9.67
N ASN A 197 0.64 -5.07 -8.85
CA ASN A 197 -0.35 -6.15 -8.92
C ASN A 197 -1.39 -6.00 -7.80
N LEU A 198 -2.56 -5.48 -8.13
CA LEU A 198 -3.71 -5.27 -7.23
C LEU A 198 -4.82 -6.33 -7.43
N LYS A 199 -4.50 -7.50 -7.98
CA LYS A 199 -5.51 -8.53 -8.25
C LYS A 199 -6.33 -8.85 -6.99
N GLY A 200 -7.64 -8.73 -7.09
CA GLY A 200 -8.58 -9.02 -6.00
C GLY A 200 -8.49 -8.06 -4.79
N ALA A 201 -7.75 -6.95 -4.89
CA ALA A 201 -7.66 -5.99 -3.79
C ALA A 201 -8.99 -5.26 -3.56
N VAL A 202 -9.19 -4.76 -2.33
CA VAL A 202 -10.38 -4.00 -1.93
C VAL A 202 -10.02 -2.53 -1.76
N LEU A 203 -10.46 -1.68 -2.70
CA LEU A 203 -10.28 -0.23 -2.73
C LEU A 203 -11.62 0.54 -2.63
N THR A 204 -12.63 -0.06 -2.00
CA THR A 204 -13.92 0.62 -1.79
C THR A 204 -13.71 1.95 -1.06
N GLU A 205 -14.31 3.03 -1.57
CA GLU A 205 -14.19 4.40 -1.02
C GLU A 205 -12.75 4.97 -0.95
N ALA A 206 -11.77 4.34 -1.60
CA ALA A 206 -10.39 4.85 -1.63
C ALA A 206 -10.28 6.11 -2.51
N ASN A 207 -9.29 6.97 -2.21
CA ASN A 207 -8.99 8.16 -2.99
C ASN A 207 -7.70 7.99 -3.79
N LEU A 208 -7.82 7.76 -5.10
CA LEU A 208 -6.73 7.64 -6.07
C LEU A 208 -6.65 8.86 -6.99
N THR A 209 -7.06 10.05 -6.54
CA THR A 209 -7.01 11.27 -7.37
C THR A 209 -5.58 11.55 -7.83
N GLY A 210 -5.38 11.62 -9.14
CA GLY A 210 -4.06 11.83 -9.76
C GLY A 210 -3.05 10.69 -9.57
N ALA A 211 -3.49 9.49 -9.14
CA ALA A 211 -2.60 8.35 -9.00
C ALA A 211 -2.19 7.77 -10.37
N LYS A 212 -0.99 7.20 -10.44
CA LYS A 212 -0.49 6.48 -11.63
C LYS A 212 -0.69 4.99 -11.46
N LEU A 213 -1.29 4.34 -12.43
CA LEU A 213 -1.61 2.91 -12.48
C LEU A 213 -1.22 2.35 -13.87
N ILE A 214 -0.18 2.89 -14.49
CA ILE A 214 0.26 2.54 -15.85
C ILE A 214 0.62 1.05 -15.88
N GLY A 215 -0.07 0.27 -16.72
CA GLY A 215 0.13 -1.17 -16.84
C GLY A 215 -0.12 -1.97 -15.55
N ALA A 216 -0.84 -1.40 -14.57
CA ALA A 216 -1.14 -2.10 -13.32
C ALA A 216 -2.15 -3.23 -13.56
N ASN A 217 -2.06 -4.30 -12.76
CA ASN A 217 -3.03 -5.39 -12.78
C ASN A 217 -4.10 -5.15 -11.71
N LEU A 218 -5.30 -4.77 -12.13
CA LEU A 218 -6.50 -4.55 -11.32
C LEU A 218 -7.58 -5.62 -11.55
N THR A 219 -7.20 -6.82 -12.02
CA THR A 219 -8.16 -7.89 -12.29
C THR A 219 -8.98 -8.22 -11.03
N ASN A 220 -10.31 -8.24 -11.16
CA ASN A 220 -11.27 -8.50 -10.08
C ASN A 220 -11.13 -7.58 -8.85
N VAL A 221 -10.58 -6.37 -9.02
CA VAL A 221 -10.48 -5.39 -7.93
C VAL A 221 -11.87 -4.86 -7.56
N ASN A 222 -12.07 -4.48 -6.29
CA ASN A 222 -13.27 -3.78 -5.84
C ASN A 222 -12.98 -2.28 -5.63
N LEU A 223 -13.44 -1.45 -6.56
CA LEU A 223 -13.31 0.02 -6.60
C LEU A 223 -14.64 0.74 -6.36
N VAL A 224 -15.61 0.10 -5.70
CA VAL A 224 -16.92 0.72 -5.45
C VAL A 224 -16.75 2.08 -4.76
N ARG A 225 -17.34 3.14 -5.35
CA ARG A 225 -17.27 4.52 -4.85
C ARG A 225 -15.85 5.12 -4.75
N ALA A 226 -14.84 4.50 -5.36
CA ALA A 226 -13.49 5.06 -5.34
C ALA A 226 -13.43 6.37 -6.14
N GLN A 227 -12.60 7.31 -5.68
CA GLN A 227 -12.34 8.58 -6.33
C GLN A 227 -11.07 8.45 -7.16
N MET A 228 -11.15 8.55 -8.48
CA MET A 228 -10.05 8.33 -9.43
C MET A 228 -9.96 9.49 -10.44
N VAL A 229 -10.32 10.70 -9.99
CA VAL A 229 -10.25 11.92 -10.81
C VAL A 229 -8.82 12.12 -11.30
N GLN A 230 -8.64 12.34 -12.61
CA GLN A 230 -7.32 12.53 -13.23
C GLN A 230 -6.33 11.36 -13.02
N ALA A 231 -6.80 10.16 -12.69
CA ALA A 231 -5.91 8.99 -12.61
C ALA A 231 -5.29 8.67 -13.99
N GLU A 232 -4.03 8.24 -13.99
CA GLU A 232 -3.30 7.81 -15.19
C GLU A 232 -3.24 6.28 -15.22
N MET A 233 -4.07 5.65 -16.05
CA MET A 233 -4.22 4.20 -16.14
C MET A 233 -4.07 3.63 -17.58
N PRO A 234 -3.15 4.12 -18.44
CA PRO A 234 -2.96 3.51 -19.74
C PRO A 234 -2.50 2.07 -19.58
N GLU A 235 -3.01 1.18 -20.43
CA GLU A 235 -2.70 -0.26 -20.46
C GLU A 235 -3.00 -1.01 -19.15
N ALA A 236 -3.74 -0.40 -18.22
CA ALA A 236 -4.13 -1.06 -16.98
C ALA A 236 -5.11 -2.22 -17.27
N ASN A 237 -4.94 -3.34 -16.56
CA ASN A 237 -5.83 -4.48 -16.69
C ASN A 237 -6.87 -4.49 -15.57
N CYS A 238 -8.07 -3.98 -15.85
CA CYS A 238 -9.21 -3.91 -14.94
C CYS A 238 -10.24 -5.03 -15.18
N GLN A 239 -9.88 -6.12 -15.88
CA GLN A 239 -10.85 -7.16 -16.25
C GLN A 239 -11.63 -7.67 -15.02
N GLY A 240 -12.96 -7.73 -15.13
CA GLY A 240 -13.84 -8.21 -14.06
C GLY A 240 -13.92 -7.31 -12.81
N ALA A 241 -13.33 -6.12 -12.84
CA ALA A 241 -13.37 -5.21 -11.70
C ALA A 241 -14.79 -4.72 -11.38
N ASN A 242 -15.09 -4.57 -10.09
CA ASN A 242 -16.29 -3.89 -9.63
C ASN A 242 -15.99 -2.41 -9.42
N MET A 243 -16.52 -1.57 -10.29
CA MET A 243 -16.29 -0.13 -10.38
C MET A 243 -17.60 0.66 -10.24
N THR A 244 -18.60 0.08 -9.54
CA THR A 244 -19.90 0.72 -9.35
C THR A 244 -19.76 2.06 -8.61
N HIS A 245 -20.34 3.13 -9.14
CA HIS A 245 -20.19 4.51 -8.64
C HIS A 245 -18.75 5.05 -8.57
N VAL A 246 -17.80 4.49 -9.33
CA VAL A 246 -16.45 5.06 -9.40
C VAL A 246 -16.48 6.43 -10.09
N VAL A 247 -15.58 7.34 -9.68
CA VAL A 247 -15.41 8.64 -10.33
C VAL A 247 -14.08 8.67 -11.08
N LEU A 248 -14.13 8.63 -12.41
CA LEU A 248 -12.99 8.62 -13.35
C LEU A 248 -12.94 9.90 -14.20
N THR A 249 -13.53 10.99 -13.72
CA THR A 249 -13.56 12.27 -14.45
C THR A 249 -12.14 12.70 -14.86
N ARG A 250 -11.94 12.97 -16.15
CA ARG A 250 -10.62 13.32 -16.75
C ARG A 250 -9.51 12.27 -16.57
N ALA A 251 -9.83 11.02 -16.23
CA ALA A 251 -8.83 9.95 -16.17
C ALA A 251 -8.34 9.57 -17.58
N ASN A 252 -7.10 9.06 -17.66
CA ASN A 252 -6.54 8.47 -18.87
C ASN A 252 -6.59 6.94 -18.76
N LEU A 253 -7.38 6.28 -19.61
CA LEU A 253 -7.62 4.84 -19.67
C LEU A 253 -7.27 4.30 -21.08
N THR A 254 -6.36 4.96 -21.80
CA THR A 254 -5.97 4.57 -23.16
C THR A 254 -5.46 3.13 -23.17
N MET A 255 -5.98 2.29 -24.09
CA MET A 255 -5.64 0.86 -24.19
C MET A 255 -5.88 0.03 -22.91
N ALA A 256 -6.66 0.54 -21.95
CA ALA A 256 -6.99 -0.22 -20.74
C ALA A 256 -7.92 -1.41 -21.07
N ASN A 257 -7.71 -2.53 -20.40
CA ASN A 257 -8.63 -3.66 -20.45
C ASN A 257 -9.70 -3.50 -19.36
N LEU A 258 -10.90 -3.10 -19.77
CA LEU A 258 -12.10 -2.93 -18.95
C LEU A 258 -13.14 -4.04 -19.25
N ARG A 259 -12.71 -5.17 -19.82
CA ARG A 259 -13.59 -6.27 -20.20
C ARG A 259 -14.32 -6.84 -18.99
N ALA A 260 -15.62 -7.08 -19.15
CA ALA A 260 -16.50 -7.64 -18.12
C ALA A 260 -16.48 -6.85 -16.78
N THR A 261 -16.20 -5.55 -16.81
CA THR A 261 -16.26 -4.69 -15.63
C THR A 261 -17.70 -4.35 -15.26
N ARG A 262 -17.95 -4.07 -13.97
CA ARG A 262 -19.21 -3.49 -13.48
C ARG A 262 -19.01 -2.02 -13.19
N MET A 263 -19.42 -1.15 -14.11
CA MET A 263 -19.30 0.32 -14.06
C MET A 263 -20.68 1.00 -13.94
N ASN A 264 -21.67 0.34 -13.34
CA ASN A 264 -22.99 0.93 -13.16
C ASN A 264 -22.90 2.25 -12.37
N GLN A 265 -23.53 3.29 -12.90
CA GLN A 265 -23.48 4.67 -12.36
C GLN A 265 -22.06 5.23 -12.14
N ALA A 266 -21.07 4.76 -12.90
CA ALA A 266 -19.74 5.36 -12.90
C ALA A 266 -19.73 6.72 -13.63
N ASP A 267 -18.90 7.65 -13.19
CA ASP A 267 -18.65 8.92 -13.88
C ASP A 267 -17.32 8.84 -14.65
N LEU A 268 -17.39 8.67 -15.96
CA LEU A 268 -16.25 8.68 -16.88
C LEU A 268 -16.19 9.97 -17.71
N SER A 269 -16.84 11.04 -17.26
CA SER A 269 -16.94 12.27 -18.04
C SER A 269 -15.55 12.85 -18.36
N ARG A 270 -15.37 13.27 -19.61
CA ARG A 270 -14.10 13.84 -20.12
C ARG A 270 -12.88 12.92 -19.96
N SER A 271 -13.07 11.63 -19.71
CA SER A 271 -11.97 10.65 -19.68
C SER A 271 -11.46 10.36 -21.11
N ASN A 272 -10.25 9.81 -21.20
CA ASN A 272 -9.69 9.28 -22.43
C ASN A 272 -9.70 7.75 -22.39
N LEU A 273 -10.56 7.13 -23.19
CA LEU A 273 -10.78 5.69 -23.34
C LEU A 273 -10.36 5.22 -24.75
N ALA A 274 -9.46 5.95 -25.43
CA ALA A 274 -9.00 5.57 -26.76
C ALA A 274 -8.45 4.13 -26.76
N ASP A 275 -8.93 3.32 -27.70
CA ASP A 275 -8.55 1.92 -27.88
C ASP A 275 -8.74 1.02 -26.63
N ALA A 276 -9.52 1.46 -25.65
CA ALA A 276 -9.84 0.64 -24.47
C ALA A 276 -10.79 -0.51 -24.83
N ASP A 277 -10.64 -1.66 -24.16
CA ASP A 277 -11.55 -2.80 -24.32
C ASP A 277 -12.60 -2.81 -23.20
N LEU A 278 -13.81 -2.38 -23.50
CA LEU A 278 -14.98 -2.43 -22.61
C LEU A 278 -15.94 -3.55 -23.01
N SER A 279 -15.48 -4.58 -23.73
CA SER A 279 -16.37 -5.67 -24.13
C SER A 279 -17.00 -6.35 -22.92
N GLU A 280 -18.29 -6.70 -23.03
CA GLU A 280 -19.08 -7.34 -21.97
C GLU A 280 -19.20 -6.52 -20.66
N ALA A 281 -18.84 -5.23 -20.67
CA ALA A 281 -18.96 -4.39 -19.48
C ALA A 281 -20.44 -4.05 -19.15
N GLU A 282 -20.80 -4.07 -17.87
CA GLU A 282 -22.05 -3.51 -17.36
C GLU A 282 -21.86 -2.02 -17.04
N SER A 283 -22.40 -1.12 -17.86
CA SER A 283 -22.27 0.34 -17.72
C SER A 283 -23.64 1.02 -17.62
N ILE A 284 -24.56 0.43 -16.87
CA ILE A 284 -25.94 0.94 -16.75
C ILE A 284 -25.92 2.28 -16.02
N GLY A 285 -26.49 3.31 -16.65
CA GLY A 285 -26.52 4.66 -16.10
C GLY A 285 -25.14 5.30 -15.92
N ALA A 286 -24.10 4.80 -16.60
CA ALA A 286 -22.77 5.40 -16.55
C ALA A 286 -22.70 6.70 -17.37
N PHE A 287 -21.89 7.65 -16.93
CA PHE A 287 -21.73 8.95 -17.57
C PHE A 287 -20.44 8.99 -18.40
N PHE A 288 -20.57 8.98 -19.72
CA PHE A 288 -19.46 9.12 -20.67
C PHE A 288 -19.45 10.50 -21.35
N ALA A 289 -20.13 11.50 -20.77
CA ALA A 289 -20.25 12.82 -21.36
C ALA A 289 -18.88 13.41 -21.72
N ARG A 290 -18.68 13.75 -23.00
CA ARG A 290 -17.42 14.28 -23.56
C ARG A 290 -16.20 13.35 -23.40
N ALA A 291 -16.41 12.06 -23.17
CA ALA A 291 -15.31 11.09 -23.14
C ALA A 291 -14.76 10.86 -24.56
N ASN A 292 -13.45 10.65 -24.67
CA ASN A 292 -12.82 10.25 -25.91
C ASN A 292 -12.79 8.73 -26.01
N MET A 293 -13.55 8.11 -26.91
CA MET A 293 -13.67 6.65 -27.02
C MET A 293 -13.23 6.17 -28.41
N ILE A 294 -12.35 6.90 -29.10
CA ILE A 294 -11.87 6.51 -30.43
C ILE A 294 -11.35 5.07 -30.40
N GLY A 295 -11.81 4.22 -31.30
CA GLY A 295 -11.32 2.83 -31.44
C GLY A 295 -11.70 1.89 -30.29
N ALA A 296 -12.42 2.36 -29.27
CA ALA A 296 -12.80 1.55 -28.12
C ALA A 296 -13.70 0.37 -28.53
N ASN A 297 -13.56 -0.75 -27.83
CA ASN A 297 -14.39 -1.93 -28.04
C ASN A 297 -15.50 -1.99 -27.00
N LEU A 298 -16.76 -1.83 -27.41
CA LEU A 298 -17.95 -1.95 -26.56
C LEU A 298 -18.82 -3.15 -26.97
N SER A 299 -18.23 -4.14 -27.65
CA SER A 299 -18.99 -5.32 -28.08
C SER A 299 -19.64 -6.03 -26.88
N TYR A 300 -20.93 -6.32 -26.98
CA TYR A 300 -21.74 -6.94 -25.92
C TYR A 300 -21.80 -6.15 -24.59
N ALA A 301 -21.38 -4.89 -24.57
CA ALA A 301 -21.52 -4.04 -23.38
C ALA A 301 -22.99 -3.66 -23.15
N ASN A 302 -23.37 -3.47 -21.89
CA ASN A 302 -24.69 -2.95 -21.52
C ASN A 302 -24.59 -1.47 -21.16
N LEU A 303 -25.06 -0.61 -22.05
CA LEU A 303 -25.08 0.85 -21.92
C LEU A 303 -26.47 1.40 -21.62
N THR A 304 -27.40 0.56 -21.13
CA THR A 304 -28.76 1.01 -20.80
C THR A 304 -28.73 2.26 -19.91
N GLN A 305 -29.45 3.32 -20.31
CA GLN A 305 -29.47 4.61 -19.61
C GLN A 305 -28.12 5.34 -19.49
N ALA A 306 -27.05 4.89 -20.18
CA ALA A 306 -25.77 5.59 -20.16
C ALA A 306 -25.86 6.93 -20.90
N ASP A 307 -25.15 7.93 -20.40
CA ASP A 307 -25.02 9.24 -21.03
C ASP A 307 -23.80 9.27 -21.97
N LEU A 308 -24.05 9.28 -23.28
CA LEU A 308 -23.02 9.38 -24.32
C LEU A 308 -22.92 10.80 -24.91
N MET A 309 -23.49 11.82 -24.27
CA MET A 309 -23.57 13.18 -24.81
C MET A 309 -22.18 13.73 -25.17
N SER A 310 -22.00 14.06 -26.45
CA SER A 310 -20.74 14.59 -27.00
C SER A 310 -19.53 13.67 -26.79
N ALA A 311 -19.73 12.37 -26.52
CA ALA A 311 -18.65 11.39 -26.53
C ALA A 311 -18.12 11.21 -27.96
N ASN A 312 -16.80 11.08 -28.11
CA ASN A 312 -16.20 10.78 -29.41
C ASN A 312 -16.24 9.26 -29.65
N LEU A 313 -17.19 8.82 -30.48
CA LEU A 313 -17.42 7.40 -30.80
C LEU A 313 -16.82 6.97 -32.14
N THR A 314 -15.84 7.72 -32.66
CA THR A 314 -15.19 7.39 -33.95
C THR A 314 -14.55 6.00 -33.88
N ALA A 315 -14.87 5.13 -34.85
CA ALA A 315 -14.34 3.77 -34.94
C ALA A 315 -14.61 2.87 -33.71
N VAL A 316 -15.65 3.18 -32.91
CA VAL A 316 -16.08 2.32 -31.80
C VAL A 316 -16.73 1.04 -32.33
N LYS A 317 -16.40 -0.10 -31.71
CA LYS A 317 -17.07 -1.38 -31.98
C LYS A 317 -18.27 -1.54 -31.05
N LEU A 318 -19.47 -1.72 -31.61
CA LEU A 318 -20.73 -1.82 -30.86
C LEU A 318 -21.47 -3.15 -31.07
N THR A 319 -20.86 -4.13 -31.73
CA THR A 319 -21.53 -5.40 -32.06
C THR A 319 -22.12 -6.07 -30.80
N GLY A 320 -23.43 -6.28 -30.80
CA GLY A 320 -24.17 -6.89 -29.69
C GLY A 320 -24.33 -6.00 -28.46
N ALA A 321 -23.90 -4.74 -28.49
CA ALA A 321 -24.05 -3.83 -27.36
C ALA A 321 -25.52 -3.46 -27.13
N THR A 322 -25.96 -3.41 -25.87
CA THR A 322 -27.27 -2.82 -25.52
C THR A 322 -27.09 -1.33 -25.37
N MET A 323 -27.72 -0.54 -26.23
CA MET A 323 -27.58 0.92 -26.31
C MET A 323 -28.37 1.64 -25.20
N PRO A 324 -28.18 2.96 -25.00
CA PRO A 324 -28.88 3.71 -23.95
C PRO A 324 -30.41 3.62 -23.98
N ASP A 325 -31.02 3.43 -25.15
CA ASP A 325 -32.47 3.23 -25.32
C ASP A 325 -32.94 1.79 -25.07
N GLY A 326 -32.02 0.89 -24.69
CA GLY A 326 -32.27 -0.52 -24.41
C GLY A 326 -32.27 -1.43 -25.65
N LYS A 327 -32.05 -0.92 -26.86
CA LYS A 327 -31.97 -1.76 -28.07
C LYS A 327 -30.58 -2.36 -28.24
N VAL A 328 -30.51 -3.56 -28.79
CA VAL A 328 -29.25 -4.22 -29.15
C VAL A 328 -28.76 -3.71 -30.50
N HIS A 329 -27.51 -3.28 -30.56
CA HIS A 329 -26.83 -2.90 -31.79
C HIS A 329 -26.33 -4.15 -32.52
N GLY A 330 -26.65 -4.27 -33.80
CA GLY A 330 -26.22 -5.38 -34.67
C GLY A 330 -24.73 -5.41 -34.95
#